data_AF-A0A7R9KBN1-F1
#
_entry.id   AF-A0A7R9KBN1-F1
#
_cell.length_a   1.000
_cell.length_b   1.000
_cell.length_c   1.000
_cell.angle_alpha   90.00
_cell.angle_beta   90.00
_cell.angle_gamma   90.00
#
_symmetry.space_group_name_H-M   'P 1'
#
loop_
_entity.id
_entity.type
_entity.pdbx_description
1 polymer ?
#
loop_
_entity_poly.entity_id
_entity_poly.type
_entity_poly.pdbx_seq_one_letter_code
_entity_poly.pdbx_strand_id
1 'polypeptide(L)'
;MSSPKQNEMEVDDAGSSNTNVMASSGTVGSVSISLHPLVIMNISEHWTRLRAQEGTAQQVIGALIGKQKGRNLEIMNSFELMFARIEGDIFIDRDYYATKEEQCK
;
A
#
# COMPACT_ATOMS: atom_id res chain seq x y z
N MET A 1 -39.30 3.37 51.71
CA MET A 1 -39.47 2.20 50.85
C MET A 1 -39.11 2.64 49.44
N SER A 2 -37.82 2.63 49.12
CA SER A 2 -37.11 1.52 48.46
C SER A 2 -37.31 1.55 46.94
N SER A 3 -36.38 2.21 46.23
CA SER A 3 -35.42 1.57 45.31
C SER A 3 -34.84 2.60 44.31
N PRO A 4 -33.55 2.52 43.96
CA PRO A 4 -32.90 3.38 42.97
C PRO A 4 -33.21 2.87 41.55
N LYS A 5 -33.50 3.78 40.61
CA LYS A 5 -33.52 3.44 39.18
C LYS A 5 -32.09 3.48 38.64
N GLN A 6 -31.68 2.37 38.05
CA GLN A 6 -30.38 2.10 37.47
C GLN A 6 -30.09 3.07 36.31
N ASN A 7 -28.88 3.63 36.28
CA ASN A 7 -28.30 4.17 35.04
C ASN A 7 -27.94 2.97 34.16
N GLU A 8 -28.66 2.79 33.06
CA GLU A 8 -28.21 1.95 31.95
C GLU A 8 -27.12 2.73 31.20
N MET A 9 -25.86 2.44 31.53
CA MET A 9 -24.77 2.65 30.57
C MET A 9 -24.86 1.52 29.56
N GLU A 10 -25.43 1.82 28.40
CA GLU A 10 -25.24 1.02 27.20
C GLU A 10 -23.77 1.12 26.82
N VAL A 11 -23.00 0.08 27.16
CA VAL A 11 -21.64 -0.13 26.66
C VAL A 11 -21.82 -0.69 25.26
N ASP A 12 -21.77 0.19 24.26
CA ASP A 12 -21.65 -0.26 22.88
C ASP A 12 -20.34 -1.05 22.71
N ASP A 13 -20.58 -2.25 22.20
CA ASP A 13 -19.69 -3.39 22.04
C ASP A 13 -18.33 -3.02 21.40
N ALA A 14 -17.27 -3.58 21.99
CA ALA A 14 -15.92 -3.58 21.47
C ALA A 14 -15.84 -4.50 20.23
N GLY A 15 -16.53 -4.12 19.16
CA GLY A 15 -16.39 -4.69 17.83
C GLY A 15 -15.13 -4.13 17.18
N SER A 16 -14.10 -4.97 17.06
CA SER A 16 -12.90 -4.77 16.26
C SER A 16 -13.24 -4.41 14.81
N SER A 17 -13.57 -3.14 14.57
CA SER A 17 -13.74 -2.61 13.23
C SER A 17 -12.35 -2.25 12.71
N ASN A 18 -11.95 -2.88 11.61
CA ASN A 18 -10.80 -2.48 10.81
C ASN A 18 -10.94 -0.98 10.51
N THR A 19 -10.29 -0.13 11.31
CA THR A 19 -10.26 1.31 11.08
C THR A 19 -9.39 1.57 9.87
N ASN A 20 -9.98 1.44 8.69
CA ASN A 20 -9.38 1.91 7.45
C ASN A 20 -9.32 3.44 7.56
N VAL A 21 -8.19 3.95 8.03
CA VAL A 21 -7.90 5.39 8.07
C VAL A 21 -7.61 5.84 6.64
N MET A 22 -8.66 6.05 5.86
CA MET A 22 -8.57 6.73 4.57
C MET A 22 -8.88 8.21 4.77
N ALA A 23 -8.03 9.08 4.23
CA ALA A 23 -8.33 10.50 4.16
C ALA A 23 -9.56 10.73 3.26
N SER A 24 -10.42 11.67 3.62
CA SER A 24 -11.60 12.05 2.85
C SER A 24 -11.21 12.38 1.40
N SER A 25 -12.02 11.95 0.41
CA SER A 25 -11.75 12.14 -1.04
C SER A 25 -11.49 13.59 -1.49
N GLY A 26 -11.72 14.60 -0.65
CA GLY A 26 -11.44 16.01 -0.92
C GLY A 26 -10.16 16.57 -0.28
N THR A 27 -9.43 15.80 0.52
CA THR A 27 -8.20 16.26 1.15
C THR A 27 -7.04 16.17 0.16
N VAL A 28 -6.73 17.28 -0.50
CA VAL A 28 -5.47 17.41 -1.25
C VAL A 28 -4.31 17.43 -0.26
N GLY A 29 -3.53 16.36 -0.25
CA GLY A 29 -2.29 16.30 0.53
C GLY A 29 -1.36 17.44 0.11
N SER A 30 -0.76 18.14 1.07
CA SER A 30 0.15 19.26 0.79
C SER A 30 1.54 18.80 0.32
N VAL A 31 1.60 17.81 -0.56
CA VAL A 31 2.83 17.11 -0.96
C VAL A 31 3.06 17.32 -2.44
N SER A 32 4.27 17.70 -2.82
CA SER A 32 4.69 17.79 -4.22
C SER A 32 5.44 16.52 -4.60
N ILE A 33 5.11 15.92 -5.74
CA ILE A 33 5.69 14.67 -6.22
C ILE A 33 6.40 14.93 -7.54
N SER A 34 7.69 14.58 -7.58
CA SER A 34 8.49 14.49 -8.81
C SER A 34 8.65 13.02 -9.17
N LEU A 35 8.25 12.64 -10.39
CA LEU A 35 8.32 11.26 -10.86
C LEU A 35 9.36 11.14 -11.97
N HIS A 36 10.38 10.29 -11.75
CA HIS A 36 11.38 10.01 -12.76
C HIS A 36 10.81 9.09 -13.86
N PRO A 37 11.01 9.37 -15.17
CA PRO A 37 10.47 8.55 -16.26
C PRO A 37 10.86 7.07 -16.20
N LEU A 38 12.03 6.76 -15.62
CA LEU A 38 12.51 5.40 -15.38
C LEU A 38 11.47 4.55 -14.62
N VAL A 39 10.76 5.14 -13.67
CA VAL A 39 9.76 4.43 -12.85
C VAL A 39 8.61 3.93 -13.72
N ILE A 40 8.10 4.78 -14.62
CA ILE A 40 7.02 4.43 -15.55
C ILE A 40 7.48 3.33 -16.50
N MET A 41 8.73 3.41 -16.94
CA MET A 41 9.35 2.42 -17.82
C MET A 41 9.44 1.05 -17.14
N ASN A 42 9.95 1.00 -15.91
CA ASN A 42 10.04 -0.24 -15.13
C ASN A 42 8.67 -0.88 -14.90
N ILE A 43 7.65 -0.08 -14.55
CA ILE A 43 6.28 -0.61 -14.33
C ILE A 43 5.70 -1.17 -15.64
N SER A 44 5.89 -0.44 -16.74
CA SER A 44 5.38 -0.85 -18.06
C SER A 44 6.07 -2.12 -18.56
N GLU A 45 7.38 -2.22 -18.38
CA GLU A 45 8.17 -3.41 -18.70
C GLU A 45 7.69 -4.61 -17.86
N HIS A 46 7.62 -4.47 -16.54
CA HIS A 46 7.22 -5.53 -15.63
C HIS A 46 5.84 -6.09 -16.00
N TRP A 47 4.87 -5.22 -16.24
CA TRP A 47 3.52 -5.64 -16.63
C TRP A 47 3.49 -6.31 -18.01
N THR A 48 4.22 -5.76 -18.98
CA THR A 48 4.26 -6.31 -20.34
C THR A 48 4.93 -7.67 -20.36
N ARG A 49 6.01 -7.84 -19.58
CA ARG A 49 6.72 -9.10 -19.43
C ARG A 49 5.84 -10.18 -18.81
N LEU A 50 5.15 -9.90 -17.70
CA LEU A 50 4.26 -10.88 -17.07
C LEU A 50 3.11 -11.27 -18.00
N ARG A 51 2.50 -10.28 -18.65
CA ARG A 51 1.46 -10.54 -19.66
C ARG A 51 1.95 -11.43 -20.79
N ALA A 52 3.18 -11.21 -21.27
CA ALA A 52 3.76 -12.02 -22.35
C ALA A 52 4.09 -13.45 -21.91
N GLN A 53 4.48 -13.66 -20.64
CA GLN A 53 4.81 -14.97 -20.08
C GLN A 53 3.56 -15.81 -19.78
N GLU A 54 2.53 -15.20 -19.20
CA GLU A 54 1.31 -15.91 -18.77
C GLU A 54 0.22 -15.91 -19.84
N GLY A 55 0.30 -15.03 -20.84
CA GLY A 55 -0.70 -14.88 -21.90
C GLY A 55 -1.99 -14.17 -21.46
N THR A 56 -2.13 -13.83 -20.18
CA THR A 56 -3.28 -13.13 -19.60
C THR A 56 -2.86 -11.83 -18.90
N ALA A 57 -3.80 -10.89 -18.77
CA ALA A 57 -3.57 -9.64 -18.05
C ALA A 57 -3.57 -9.87 -16.53
N GLN A 58 -2.38 -10.00 -15.95
CA GLN A 58 -2.16 -10.17 -14.51
C GLN A 58 -1.96 -8.81 -13.82
N GLN A 59 -2.40 -8.69 -12.56
CA GLN A 59 -2.02 -7.56 -11.72
C GLN A 59 -0.56 -7.72 -11.28
N VAL A 60 0.22 -6.65 -11.43
CA VAL A 60 1.60 -6.60 -10.94
C VAL A 60 1.71 -5.71 -9.71
N ILE A 61 2.65 -6.03 -8.83
CA ILE A 61 2.90 -5.30 -7.59
C ILE A 61 4.40 -4.98 -7.51
N GLY A 62 4.71 -3.77 -7.06
CA GLY A 62 6.07 -3.28 -6.95
C GLY A 62 6.21 -2.24 -5.84
N ALA A 63 7.46 -1.91 -5.52
CA ALA A 63 7.81 -0.84 -4.60
C ALA A 63 8.38 0.36 -5.35
N LEU A 64 8.08 1.56 -4.84
CA LEU A 64 8.65 2.82 -5.31
C LEU A 64 9.73 3.27 -4.33
N ILE A 65 10.90 3.66 -4.86
CA ILE A 65 12.01 4.16 -4.06
C ILE A 65 12.42 5.55 -4.54
N GLY A 66 12.79 6.39 -3.59
CA GLY A 66 12.99 7.79 -3.83
C GLY A 66 13.53 8.52 -2.61
N LYS A 67 13.57 9.85 -2.72
CA LYS A 67 14.03 10.74 -1.65
C LYS A 67 12.89 11.63 -1.22
N GLN A 68 12.74 11.83 0.08
CA GLN A 68 11.82 12.80 0.66
C GLN A 68 12.61 13.96 1.24
N LYS A 69 12.26 15.19 0.84
CA LYS A 69 12.78 16.43 1.41
C LYS A 69 11.61 17.30 1.85
N GLY A 70 11.26 17.22 3.13
CA GLY A 70 10.09 17.89 3.68
C GLY A 70 8.80 17.38 3.02
N ARG A 71 8.12 18.27 2.30
CA ARG A 71 6.88 17.99 1.56
C ARG A 71 7.10 17.64 0.09
N ASN A 72 8.34 17.54 -0.35
CA ASN A 72 8.69 17.16 -1.72
C ASN A 72 9.15 15.70 -1.72
N LEU A 73 8.46 14.85 -2.49
CA LEU A 73 8.84 13.46 -2.73
C LEU A 73 9.38 13.36 -4.16
N GLU A 74 10.56 12.77 -4.28
CA GLU A 74 11.19 12.49 -5.56
C GLU A 74 11.26 10.98 -5.75
N ILE A 75 10.42 10.44 -6.63
CA ILE A 75 10.38 9.02 -6.95
C ILE A 75 11.40 8.76 -8.06
N MET A 76 12.48 8.05 -7.72
CA MET A 76 13.65 7.91 -8.57
C MET A 76 13.69 6.56 -9.28
N ASN A 77 13.26 5.50 -8.61
CA ASN A 77 13.31 4.13 -9.13
C ASN A 77 12.14 3.30 -8.61
N SER A 78 11.96 2.11 -9.18
CA SER A 78 10.96 1.13 -8.74
C SER A 78 11.42 -0.27 -9.04
N PHE A 79 10.94 -1.23 -8.26
CA PHE A 79 11.24 -2.65 -8.44
C PHE A 79 10.00 -3.52 -8.21
N GLU A 80 9.97 -4.67 -8.87
CA GLU A 80 8.91 -5.66 -8.70
C GLU A 80 9.00 -6.40 -7.37
N LEU A 81 7.85 -6.80 -6.83
CA LEU A 81 7.76 -7.58 -5.61
C LEU A 81 7.18 -8.97 -5.91
N MET A 82 7.70 -9.97 -5.20
CA MET A 82 7.06 -11.28 -5.12
C MET A 82 5.93 -11.24 -4.11
N PHE A 83 4.76 -11.73 -4.52
CA PHE A 83 3.59 -11.81 -3.66
C PHE A 83 2.84 -13.11 -3.87
N ALA A 84 2.21 -13.60 -2.80
CA ALA A 84 1.28 -14.71 -2.85
C ALA A 84 -0.14 -14.18 -2.65
N ARG A 85 -1.11 -14.79 -3.34
CA ARG A 85 -2.53 -14.52 -3.11
C ARG A 85 -3.14 -15.70 -2.37
N ILE A 86 -3.56 -15.49 -1.13
CA ILE A 86 -4.17 -16.51 -0.27
C ILE A 86 -5.52 -15.94 0.16
N GLU A 87 -6.62 -16.63 -0.18
CA GLU A 87 -7.99 -16.23 0.20
C GLU A 87 -8.42 -14.81 -0.21
N GLY A 88 -7.77 -14.25 -1.25
CA GLY A 88 -8.05 -12.90 -1.75
C GLY A 88 -7.11 -11.83 -1.20
N ASP A 89 -6.41 -12.13 -0.11
CA ASP A 89 -5.39 -11.26 0.47
C ASP A 89 -4.05 -11.39 -0.26
N ILE A 90 -3.29 -10.30 -0.27
CA ILE A 90 -2.00 -10.19 -0.93
C ILE A 90 -0.90 -10.21 0.15
N PHE A 91 -0.07 -11.24 0.14
CA PHE A 91 1.06 -11.40 1.03
C PHE A 91 2.34 -11.07 0.29
N ILE A 92 3.02 -9.98 0.68
CA ILE A 92 4.30 -9.57 0.12
C ILE A 92 5.43 -10.32 0.82
N ASP A 93 6.33 -10.92 0.04
CA ASP A 93 7.53 -11.54 0.56
C ASP A 93 8.50 -10.47 1.10
N ARG A 94 8.72 -10.50 2.42
CA ARG A 94 9.57 -9.53 3.13
C ARG A 94 11.07 -9.79 2.91
N ASP A 95 11.47 -11.03 2.73
CA ASP A 95 12.88 -11.39 2.53
C ASP A 95 13.32 -11.01 1.11
N TYR A 96 12.43 -11.23 0.13
CA TYR A 96 12.63 -10.76 -1.23
C TYR A 96 12.67 -9.22 -1.30
N TYR A 97 11.79 -8.55 -0.56
CA TYR A 97 11.78 -7.08 -0.45
C TYR A 97 13.13 -6.55 0.05
N ALA A 98 13.65 -7.08 1.16
CA ALA A 98 14.91 -6.63 1.75
C ALA A 98 16.10 -6.84 0.78
N THR A 99 16.13 -7.99 0.10
CA THR A 99 17.16 -8.29 -0.90
C THR A 99 17.14 -7.30 -2.07
N LYS A 100 15.95 -6.94 -2.56
CA LYS A 100 15.79 -5.99 -3.67
C LYS A 100 16.08 -4.54 -3.28
N GLU A 101 15.77 -4.17 -2.05
CA GLU A 101 16.07 -2.84 -1.50
C GLU A 101 17.58 -2.58 -1.51
N GLU A 102 18.40 -3.56 -1.10
CA GLU A 102 19.87 -3.41 -1.11
C GLU A 102 20.45 -3.25 -2.52
N GLN A 103 19.86 -3.89 -3.52
CA GLN A 103 20.29 -3.79 -4.92
C GLN A 103 19.92 -2.45 -5.57
N CYS A 104 18.93 -1.74 -5.01
CA CYS A 104 18.42 -0.48 -5.53
C CYS A 104 18.89 0.74 -4.73
N LYS A 105 19.73 0.55 -3.70
CA LYS A 105 20.49 1.59 -3.02
C LYS A 105 21.62 2.13 -3.89
#